data_AF-K7FPA1-F1
#
_entry.id   AF-K7FPA1-F1
#
_cell.length_a   1.000
_cell.length_b   1.000
_cell.length_c   1.000
_cell.angle_alpha   90.00
_cell.angle_beta   90.00
_cell.angle_gamma   90.00
#
_symmetry.space_group_name_H-M   'P 1'
#
loop_
_entity.id
_entity.type
_entity.pdbx_description
1 polymer ?
#
loop_
_entity_poly.entity_id
_entity_poly.type
_entity_poly.pdbx_seq_one_letter_code
_entity_poly.pdbx_strand_id
1 'polypeptide(L)' 'MLPLAKTALRLGTRSIQWIAARQSHHKHVPDFHDKYGNMVLLGGTLFCVSIWGYVVTQTGIEWNLSPVGKVTPKEWREK' A
#
# COMPACT_ATOMS: atom_id res chain seq x y z
N MET A 1 2.38 -53.19 -14.97
CA MET A 1 1.96 -51.90 -14.37
C MET A 1 3.13 -51.07 -13.85
N LEU A 2 4.14 -51.68 -13.21
CA LEU A 2 5.35 -51.03 -12.70
C LEU A 2 6.15 -50.13 -13.70
N PRO A 3 6.34 -50.50 -14.99
CA PRO A 3 7.11 -49.66 -15.91
C PRO A 3 6.43 -48.34 -16.26
N LEU A 4 5.09 -48.31 -16.35
CA LEU A 4 4.33 -47.09 -16.62
C LEU A 4 4.42 -46.11 -15.44
N ALA A 5 4.33 -46.63 -14.20
CA ALA A 5 4.51 -45.84 -12.99
C ALA A 5 5.92 -45.22 -12.89
N LYS A 6 6.97 -45.97 -13.25
CA LYS A 6 8.35 -45.46 -13.30
C LYS A 6 8.54 -44.35 -14.34
N THR A 7 7.91 -44.49 -15.51
CA THR A 7 8.00 -43.46 -16.58
C THR A 7 7.24 -42.19 -16.19
N ALA A 8 6.04 -42.32 -15.62
CA ALA A 8 5.28 -41.18 -15.10
C ALA A 8 6.04 -40.43 -14.00
N LEU A 9 6.66 -41.15 -13.06
CA LEU A 9 7.48 -40.56 -12.02
C LEU A 9 8.68 -39.78 -12.58
N ARG A 10 9.39 -40.35 -13.57
CA ARG A 10 10.53 -39.67 -14.24
C ARG A 10 10.11 -38.41 -14.98
N LEU A 11 8.93 -38.39 -15.61
CA LEU A 11 8.37 -37.21 -16.25
C LEU A 11 8.01 -36.13 -15.22
N GLY A 12 7.39 -36.51 -14.11
CA GLY A 12 7.07 -35.60 -13.00
C GLY A 12 8.31 -35.00 -12.35
N THR A 13 9.36 -35.80 -12.11
CA THR A 13 10.62 -35.27 -11.56
C THR A 13 11.31 -34.32 -12.55
N ARG A 14 11.24 -34.62 -13.85
CA ARG A 14 11.85 -33.77 -14.89
C ARG A 14 11.11 -32.46 -15.07
N SER A 15 9.78 -32.46 -14.98
CA SER A 15 8.98 -31.22 -15.05
C SER A 15 9.23 -30.33 -13.84
N ILE A 16 9.32 -30.91 -12.63
CA ILE A 16 9.68 -30.18 -11.40
C ILE A 16 11.07 -29.54 -11.53
N GLN A 17 12.07 -30.30 -12.01
CA GLN A 17 13.42 -29.78 -12.26
C GLN A 17 13.42 -28.64 -13.28
N TRP A 18 12.60 -28.74 -14.35
CA TRP A 18 12.50 -27.70 -15.37
C TRP A 18 11.87 -26.40 -14.83
N ILE A 19 10.84 -26.52 -13.99
CA ILE A 19 10.20 -25.38 -13.32
C ILE A 19 11.17 -24.74 -12.33
N ALA A 20 11.85 -25.55 -11.51
CA ALA A 20 12.85 -25.08 -10.56
C ALA A 20 14.03 -24.38 -11.24
N ALA A 21 14.53 -24.93 -12.35
CA ALA A 21 15.58 -24.28 -13.15
C ALA A 21 15.08 -22.96 -13.76
N ARG A 22 13.85 -22.93 -14.28
CA ARG A 22 13.26 -21.69 -14.82
C ARG A 22 13.07 -20.62 -13.74
N GLN A 23 12.68 -21.00 -12.53
CA GLN A 23 12.62 -20.09 -11.39
C GLN A 23 14.01 -19.66 -10.91
N SER A 24 15.02 -20.54 -10.94
CA SER A 24 16.40 -20.16 -10.60
C SER A 24 17.04 -19.26 -11.67
N HIS A 25 16.62 -19.38 -12.93
CA HIS A 25 17.00 -18.52 -14.04
C HIS A 25 16.21 -17.21 -14.10
N HIS A 26 15.04 -17.13 -13.46
CA HIS A 26 14.47 -15.86 -13.00
C HIS A 26 15.37 -15.32 -11.88
N LYS A 27 16.55 -14.82 -12.24
CA LYS A 27 17.26 -13.88 -11.39
C LYS A 27 16.25 -12.80 -11.04
N HIS A 28 16.01 -12.57 -9.76
CA HIS A 28 15.17 -11.48 -9.30
C HIS A 28 15.79 -10.18 -9.82
N VAL A 29 15.28 -9.70 -10.96
CA VAL A 29 15.64 -8.43 -11.55
C VAL A 29 14.74 -7.42 -10.84
N PRO A 30 15.31 -6.48 -10.05
CA PRO A 30 14.49 -5.54 -9.30
C PRO A 30 13.55 -4.80 -10.24
N ASP A 31 12.26 -4.95 -9.97
CA ASP A 31 11.23 -4.25 -10.71
C ASP A 31 11.06 -2.82 -10.16
N PHE A 32 10.00 -2.15 -10.59
CA PHE A 32 9.73 -0.78 -10.14
C PHE A 32 9.51 -0.68 -8.63
N HIS A 33 8.78 -1.64 -8.05
CA HIS A 33 8.44 -1.63 -6.63
C HIS A 33 9.66 -1.95 -5.78
N ASP A 34 10.54 -2.82 -6.25
CA ASP A 34 11.82 -3.10 -5.59
C ASP A 34 12.73 -1.85 -5.54
N LYS A 35 12.74 -1.06 -6.62
CA LYS A 35 13.62 0.12 -6.73
C LYS A 35 13.05 1.38 -6.09
N TYR A 36 11.74 1.60 -6.23
CA TYR A 36 11.12 2.89 -5.93
C TYR A 36 9.93 2.79 -4.99
N GLY A 37 9.41 1.59 -4.71
CA GLY A 37 8.17 1.40 -3.95
C GLY A 37 8.20 2.12 -2.60
N ASN A 38 9.26 1.91 -1.81
CA ASN A 38 9.39 2.56 -0.51
C ASN A 38 9.53 4.08 -0.62
N MET A 39 10.29 4.58 -1.60
CA MET A 39 10.50 6.02 -1.80
C MET A 39 9.21 6.72 -2.23
N VAL A 40 8.49 6.12 -3.18
CA VAL A 40 7.20 6.63 -3.66
C VAL A 40 6.16 6.58 -2.54
N LEU A 41 6.13 5.50 -1.76
CA LEU A 41 5.20 5.37 -0.64
C LEU A 41 5.46 6.45 0.41
N LEU A 42 6.69 6.55 0.92
CA LEU A 42 7.04 7.53 1.95
C LEU A 42 6.86 8.97 1.45
N GLY A 43 7.35 9.27 0.25
CA GLY A 43 7.23 10.60 -0.34
C GLY A 43 5.79 11.00 -0.60
N GLY A 44 4.99 10.09 -1.17
CA GLY A 44 3.56 10.31 -1.44
C GLY A 44 2.75 10.49 -0.16
N THR A 45 3.01 9.68 0.88
CA THR A 45 2.34 9.83 2.18
C THR A 45 2.69 11.17 2.83
N LEU A 46 3.96 11.54 2.88
CA LEU A 46 4.38 12.82 3.46
C LEU A 46 3.76 13.99 2.71
N PHE A 47 3.87 14.00 1.38
CA PHE A 47 3.28 15.05 0.55
C PHE A 47 1.76 15.18 0.77
N CYS A 48 1.04 14.06 0.75
CA CYS A 48 -0.41 14.04 0.92
C CYS A 48 -0.83 14.58 2.28
N VAL A 49 -0.23 14.07 3.36
CA VAL A 49 -0.53 14.51 4.74
C VAL A 49 -0.16 15.97 4.95
N SER A 50 0.98 16.42 4.44
CA SER A 50 1.41 17.82 4.58
C SER A 50 0.46 18.78 3.87
N ILE A 51 0.08 18.52 2.62
CA ILE A 51 -0.82 19.40 1.88
C ILE A 51 -2.22 19.39 2.49
N TRP A 52 -2.78 18.22 2.77
CA TRP A 52 -4.12 18.16 3.36
C TRP A 52 -4.15 18.72 4.77
N GLY A 53 -3.09 18.53 5.56
CA GLY A 53 -2.92 19.19 6.85
C GLY A 53 -2.95 20.71 6.71
N TYR A 54 -2.16 21.26 5.77
CA TYR A 54 -2.18 22.69 5.46
C TYR A 54 -3.56 23.18 5.02
N VAL A 55 -4.23 22.46 4.11
CA VAL A 55 -5.57 22.83 3.64
C VAL A 55 -6.54 22.88 4.81
N VAL A 56 -6.56 21.83 5.64
CA VAL A 56 -7.52 21.70 6.74
C VAL A 56 -7.35 22.76 7.81
N THR A 57 -6.12 23.25 8.06
CA THR A 57 -5.86 24.16 9.18
C THR A 57 -5.49 25.59 8.78
N GLN A 58 -4.80 25.79 7.64
CA GLN A 58 -4.15 27.06 7.32
C GLN A 58 -4.86 27.89 6.24
N THR A 59 -5.82 27.32 5.51
CA THR A 59 -6.49 28.03 4.41
C THR A 59 -7.71 28.85 4.85
N GLY A 60 -8.06 28.84 6.14
CA GLY A 60 -9.20 29.56 6.67
C GLY A 60 -10.56 28.89 6.39
N ILE A 61 -10.58 27.58 6.10
CA ILE A 61 -11.83 26.82 5.94
C ILE A 61 -12.65 26.90 7.23
N GLU A 62 -13.88 27.42 7.13
CA GLU A 62 -14.84 27.37 8.21
C GLU A 62 -15.51 25.99 8.28
N TRP A 63 -15.06 25.18 9.23
CA TRP A 63 -15.59 23.83 9.43
C TRP A 63 -16.95 23.79 10.14
N ASN A 64 -17.36 24.88 10.81
CA ASN A 64 -18.58 24.99 11.61
C ASN A 64 -18.85 23.75 12.49
N LEU A 65 -17.80 23.31 13.21
CA LEU A 65 -17.90 22.15 14.09
C LEU A 65 -18.87 22.43 15.25
N SER A 66 -19.40 21.37 15.85
CA SER A 66 -20.30 21.47 17.00
C SER A 66 -19.75 22.41 18.08
N PRO A 67 -20.56 23.38 18.57
CA PRO A 67 -20.16 24.35 19.58
C PRO A 67 -20.13 23.74 21.00
N VAL A 68 -20.72 22.55 21.18
CA VAL A 68 -20.84 21.89 22.49
C VAL A 68 -19.45 21.64 23.09
N GLY A 69 -19.21 22.18 24.29
CA GLY A 69 -17.93 22.07 24.98
C GLY A 69 -16.80 22.93 24.43
N LYS A 70 -17.07 23.81 23.44
CA LYS A 70 -16.06 24.68 22.80
C LYS A 70 -16.42 26.17 22.88
N VAL A 71 -17.71 26.50 22.77
CA VAL A 71 -18.20 27.88 22.74
C VAL A 71 -19.02 28.16 24.00
N THR A 72 -18.72 29.26 24.70
CA THR A 72 -19.53 29.75 25.81
C THR A 72 -20.72 30.56 25.26
N PRO A 73 -21.98 30.16 25.54
CA PRO A 73 -23.14 30.93 25.10
C PRO A 73 -23.12 32.35 25.66
N LYS A 74 -23.46 33.33 24.83
CA LYS A 74 -23.60 34.75 25.20
C LYS A 74 -25.05 35.17 25.05
N GLU A 75 -25.58 35.89 26.05
CA GLU A 75 -26.90 36.53 25.92
C GLU A 75 -26.89 37.48 24.72
N TRP A 76 -27.85 37.30 23.83
CA TRP A 76 -27.89 37.99 22.54
C TRP A 76 -28.87 39.16 22.52
N ARG A 77 -29.78 39.25 23.50
CA ARG A 77 -30.76 40.34 23.61
C ARG A 77 -30.31 41.35 24.65
N GLU A 78 -30.17 42.60 24.22
CA GLU A 78 -29.95 43.74 25.12
C GLU A 78 -31.23 44.06 25.91
N LYS A 79 -31.07 44.56 27.14
CA LYS A 79 -32.20 44.87 28.02
C LYS A 79 -32.82 46.22 27.71
#